data_AF-A0A1I6AT78-F1
#
_entry.id   AF-A0A1I6AT78-F1
#
_cell.length_a   1.000
_cell.length_b   1.000
_cell.length_c   1.000
_cell.angle_alpha   90.00
_cell.angle_beta   90.00
_cell.angle_gamma   90.00
#
_symmetry.space_group_name_H-M   'P 1'
#
loop_
_entity.id
_entity.type
_entity.pdbx_description
1 polymer ?
#
loop_
_entity_poly.entity_id
_entity_poly.type
_entity_poly.pdbx_seq_one_letter_code
_entity_poly.pdbx_strand_id
1 'polypeptide(L)'
;MFPTMEQLIEHLSNKMTNEDIAKIYGLTFQKVIQLIKKHNINPTELRKVDKFIVYEHWYNGELVYVGSGVWYRCRRYTNRRNTEHRQLMEQGKIVYKIVGEFEDLNEARKVEAKLIKRYHSLGQVKFNKKINYRIDDFKE
;
A
#
# COMPACT_ATOMS: atom_id res chain seq x y z
N MET A 1 11.71 0.65 -24.00
CA MET A 1 12.88 -0.04 -23.43
C MET A 1 12.37 -1.09 -22.45
N PHE A 2 12.95 -2.30 -22.42
CA PHE A 2 12.54 -3.31 -21.44
C PHE A 2 13.25 -3.08 -20.11
N PRO A 3 12.62 -3.38 -18.96
CA PRO A 3 13.30 -3.35 -17.67
C PRO A 3 14.40 -4.39 -17.62
N THR A 4 15.49 -4.09 -16.91
CA THR A 4 16.49 -5.09 -16.51
C THR A 4 15.95 -6.00 -15.40
N MET A 5 16.69 -7.07 -15.10
CA MET A 5 16.37 -7.96 -13.99
C MET A 5 16.37 -7.22 -12.65
N GLU A 6 17.36 -6.37 -12.41
CA GLU A 6 17.52 -5.58 -11.18
C GLU A 6 16.34 -4.62 -11.01
N GLN A 7 15.93 -3.94 -12.09
CA GLN A 7 14.78 -3.06 -12.07
C GLN A 7 13.48 -3.82 -11.78
N LEU A 8 13.30 -5.02 -12.34
CA LEU A 8 12.14 -5.86 -12.01
C LEU A 8 12.15 -6.25 -10.52
N ILE A 9 13.30 -6.63 -9.98
CA ILE A 9 13.43 -6.99 -8.56
C ILE A 9 13.10 -5.80 -7.67
N GLU A 10 13.63 -4.62 -7.98
CA GLU A 10 13.37 -3.39 -7.25
C GLU A 10 11.88 -3.04 -7.27
N HIS A 11 11.26 -3.01 -8.45
CA HIS A 11 9.84 -2.70 -8.60
C HIS A 11 8.95 -3.68 -7.84
N LEU A 12 9.24 -4.98 -7.92
CA LEU A 12 8.50 -6.02 -7.19
C LEU A 12 8.69 -5.88 -5.67
N SER A 13 9.91 -5.59 -5.21
CA SER A 13 10.22 -5.37 -3.79
C SER A 13 9.48 -4.14 -3.23
N ASN A 14 9.37 -3.09 -4.05
CA ASN A 14 8.57 -1.89 -3.81
C ASN A 14 7.06 -2.13 -3.97
N LYS A 15 6.61 -3.39 -4.01
CA LYS A 15 5.20 -3.80 -4.04
C LYS A 15 4.45 -3.28 -5.26
N MET A 16 5.14 -3.05 -6.38
CA MET A 16 4.50 -2.70 -7.65
C MET A 16 3.78 -3.91 -8.24
N THR A 17 2.59 -3.69 -8.78
CA THR A 17 1.89 -4.70 -9.57
C THR A 17 2.53 -4.80 -10.95
N ASN A 18 2.25 -5.89 -11.68
CA ASN A 18 2.73 -6.02 -13.05
C ASN A 18 2.11 -4.93 -13.96
N GLU A 19 0.91 -4.43 -13.65
CA GLU A 19 0.30 -3.31 -14.39
C GLU A 19 1.04 -2.00 -14.17
N ASP A 20 1.49 -1.72 -12.93
CA ASP A 20 2.27 -0.52 -12.66
C ASP A 20 3.61 -0.55 -13.41
N ILE A 21 4.29 -1.69 -13.38
CA ILE A 21 5.54 -1.90 -14.12
C ILE A 21 5.28 -1.74 -15.62
N ALA A 22 4.19 -2.33 -16.13
CA ALA A 22 3.82 -2.23 -17.53
C ALA A 22 3.65 -0.77 -17.98
N LYS A 23 2.99 0.07 -17.17
CA LYS A 23 2.81 1.50 -17.44
C LYS A 23 4.14 2.26 -17.51
N ILE A 24 5.09 1.99 -16.60
CA ILE A 24 6.40 2.65 -16.60
C ILE A 24 7.16 2.42 -17.91
N TYR A 25 7.14 1.20 -18.42
CA TYR A 25 7.95 0.80 -19.56
C TYR A 25 7.19 0.82 -20.90
N GLY A 26 5.92 1.23 -20.91
CA GLY A 26 5.07 1.17 -22.10
C GLY A 26 4.85 -0.26 -22.61
N LEU A 27 4.72 -1.22 -21.69
CA LEU A 27 4.56 -2.64 -21.98
C LEU A 27 3.13 -3.11 -21.69
N THR A 28 2.82 -4.34 -22.10
CA THR A 28 1.60 -5.02 -21.65
C THR A 28 1.85 -5.80 -20.36
N PHE A 29 0.79 -6.01 -19.57
CA PHE A 29 0.82 -6.87 -18.38
C PHE A 29 1.42 -8.25 -18.67
N GLN A 30 1.02 -8.86 -19.80
CA GLN A 30 1.53 -10.17 -20.22
C GLN A 30 3.02 -10.15 -20.50
N LYS A 31 3.54 -9.05 -21.06
CA LYS A 31 4.97 -8.91 -21.33
C LYS A 31 5.79 -8.84 -20.05
N VAL A 32 5.29 -8.17 -19.01
CA VAL A 32 5.93 -8.16 -17.69
C VAL A 32 5.99 -9.57 -17.09
N ILE A 33 4.90 -10.35 -17.19
CA ILE A 33 4.90 -11.76 -16.75
C ILE A 33 5.97 -12.57 -17.48
N GLN A 34 6.07 -12.42 -18.80
CA GLN A 34 7.08 -13.12 -19.59
C GLN A 34 8.51 -12.78 -19.13
N LEU A 35 8.79 -11.52 -18.84
CA LEU A 35 10.11 -11.09 -18.35
C LEU A 35 10.42 -11.66 -16.96
N ILE A 36 9.46 -11.62 -16.04
CA ILE A 36 9.61 -12.22 -14.70
C ILE A 36 9.94 -13.72 -14.82
N LYS A 37 9.23 -14.45 -15.68
CA LYS A 37 9.50 -15.88 -15.94
C LYS A 37 10.86 -16.09 -16.59
N LYS A 38 11.23 -15.27 -17.57
CA LYS A 38 12.53 -15.34 -18.26
C LYS A 38 13.70 -15.18 -17.29
N HIS A 39 13.56 -14.33 -16.29
CA HIS A 39 14.57 -14.09 -15.26
C HIS A 39 14.44 -15.00 -14.02
N ASN A 40 13.52 -15.98 -14.04
CA ASN A 40 13.25 -16.87 -12.91
C ASN A 40 13.01 -16.13 -11.58
N ILE A 41 12.34 -14.97 -11.64
CA ILE A 41 12.06 -14.16 -10.46
C ILE A 41 10.79 -14.69 -9.78
N ASN A 42 10.82 -14.81 -8.45
CA ASN A 42 9.65 -15.12 -7.64
C ASN A 42 8.94 -13.82 -7.17
N PRO A 43 7.89 -13.35 -7.86
CA PRO A 43 7.23 -12.09 -7.50
C PRO A 43 6.49 -12.17 -6.17
N THR A 44 6.05 -13.36 -5.75
CA THR A 44 5.34 -13.60 -4.49
C THR A 44 6.24 -13.28 -3.30
N GLU A 45 7.49 -13.74 -3.36
CA GLU A 45 8.49 -13.54 -2.33
C GLU A 45 8.97 -12.10 -2.26
N LEU A 46 9.33 -11.49 -3.40
CA LEU A 46 9.74 -10.08 -3.44
C LEU A 46 8.63 -9.14 -2.95
N ARG A 47 7.37 -9.43 -3.33
CA ARG A 47 6.23 -8.68 -2.84
C ARG A 47 5.82 -9.05 -1.42
N LYS A 48 6.38 -10.09 -0.81
CA LYS A 48 6.02 -10.55 0.55
C LYS A 48 4.50 -10.59 0.73
N VAL A 49 3.82 -11.28 -0.19
CA VAL A 49 2.35 -11.19 -0.32
C VAL A 49 1.57 -11.76 0.87
N ASP A 50 2.25 -12.59 1.64
CA ASP A 50 1.84 -13.20 2.91
C ASP A 50 1.84 -12.22 4.08
N LYS A 51 2.59 -11.11 3.98
CA LYS A 51 2.68 -10.12 5.05
C LYS A 51 1.52 -9.12 5.03
N PHE A 52 1.23 -8.62 6.22
CA PHE A 52 0.41 -7.43 6.41
C PHE A 52 1.27 -6.18 6.29
N ILE A 53 0.69 -5.13 5.75
CA ILE A 53 1.32 -3.83 5.64
C ILE A 53 0.53 -2.79 6.42
N VAL A 54 1.24 -1.79 6.94
CA VAL A 54 0.66 -0.51 7.30
C VAL A 54 1.07 0.48 6.23
N TYR A 55 0.13 1.30 5.77
CA TYR A 55 0.33 2.23 4.68
C TYR A 55 -0.32 3.58 4.95
N GLU A 56 0.27 4.59 4.34
CA GLU A 56 -0.18 5.97 4.31
C GLU A 56 -0.72 6.30 2.92
N HIS A 57 -1.70 7.19 2.85
CA HIS A 57 -2.17 7.83 1.62
C HIS A 57 -1.97 9.33 1.72
N TRP A 58 -1.35 9.86 0.69
CA TRP A 58 -0.97 11.25 0.57
C TRP A 58 -1.71 11.90 -0.60
N TYR A 59 -2.22 13.10 -0.39
CA TYR A 59 -2.87 13.92 -1.40
C TYR A 59 -2.34 15.35 -1.28
N ASN A 60 -1.80 15.91 -2.36
CA ASN A 60 -1.23 17.27 -2.39
C ASN A 60 -0.25 17.55 -1.21
N GLY A 61 0.59 16.58 -0.86
CA GLY A 61 1.55 16.70 0.24
C GLY A 61 0.96 16.53 1.64
N GLU A 62 -0.34 16.30 1.77
CA GLU A 62 -1.01 16.05 3.04
C GLU A 62 -1.25 14.55 3.27
N LEU A 63 -0.96 14.05 4.47
CA LEU A 63 -1.36 12.71 4.88
C LEU A 63 -2.86 12.68 5.16
N VAL A 64 -3.64 12.05 4.28
CA VAL A 64 -5.10 12.05 4.34
C VAL A 64 -5.70 10.76 4.88
N TYR A 65 -4.94 9.66 4.87
CA TYR A 65 -5.40 8.37 5.41
C TYR A 65 -4.24 7.47 5.83
N VAL A 66 -4.44 6.68 6.88
CA VAL A 66 -3.60 5.55 7.27
C VAL A 66 -4.46 4.29 7.30
N GLY A 67 -3.93 3.16 6.84
CA GLY A 67 -4.61 1.88 6.91
C GLY A 67 -3.67 0.71 7.10
N SER A 68 -4.23 -0.45 7.47
CA SER A 68 -3.52 -1.73 7.45
C SER A 68 -4.22 -2.80 6.62
N GLY A 69 -3.48 -3.86 6.27
CA GLY A 69 -3.99 -5.12 5.71
C GLY A 69 -3.02 -5.76 4.73
N VAL A 70 -3.48 -6.68 3.89
CA VAL A 70 -2.63 -7.37 2.91
C VAL A 70 -1.94 -6.41 1.92
N TRP A 71 -0.82 -6.84 1.32
CA TRP A 71 0.10 -6.01 0.53
C TRP A 71 -0.53 -5.11 -0.55
N TYR A 72 -1.62 -5.53 -1.20
CA TYR A 72 -2.28 -4.75 -2.26
C TYR A 72 -3.38 -3.81 -1.74
N ARG A 73 -3.71 -3.87 -0.44
CA ARG A 73 -4.88 -3.18 0.13
C ARG A 73 -4.78 -1.67 0.05
N CYS A 74 -3.57 -1.10 0.05
CA CYS A 74 -3.36 0.32 -0.18
C CYS A 74 -4.00 0.79 -1.51
N ARG A 75 -3.98 -0.04 -2.56
CA ARG A 75 -4.46 0.31 -3.91
C ARG A 75 -5.96 0.13 -4.12
N ARG A 76 -6.64 -0.64 -3.26
CA ARG A 76 -8.04 -1.02 -3.46
C ARG A 76 -9.01 0.11 -3.07
N TYR A 77 -9.48 0.85 -4.07
CA TYR A 77 -10.42 1.97 -3.85
C TYR A 77 -11.86 1.52 -3.58
N THR A 78 -12.30 0.40 -4.17
CA THR A 78 -13.70 -0.09 -4.09
C THR A 78 -14.21 -0.32 -2.66
N ASN A 79 -13.31 -0.59 -1.72
CA ASN A 79 -13.66 -0.85 -0.32
C ASN A 79 -13.58 0.41 0.58
N ARG A 80 -13.27 1.58 0.02
CA ARG A 80 -13.18 2.83 0.80
C ARG A 80 -14.57 3.38 1.08
N ARG A 81 -14.88 3.60 2.37
CA ARG A 81 -16.19 4.12 2.80
C ARG A 81 -16.35 5.62 2.58
N ASN A 82 -15.26 6.39 2.63
CA ASN A 82 -15.28 7.81 2.33
C ASN A 82 -15.29 8.00 0.80
N THR A 83 -16.31 8.68 0.28
CA THR A 83 -16.53 8.87 -1.16
C THR A 83 -15.45 9.74 -1.81
N GLU A 84 -15.02 10.82 -1.15
CA GLU A 84 -13.93 11.68 -1.65
C GLU A 84 -12.63 10.88 -1.74
N HIS A 85 -12.28 10.14 -0.68
CA HIS A 85 -11.11 9.27 -0.68
C HIS A 85 -11.15 8.24 -1.81
N ARG A 86 -12.31 7.61 -2.02
CA ARG A 86 -12.53 6.65 -3.11
C ARG A 86 -12.29 7.29 -4.48
N GLN A 87 -12.88 8.46 -4.73
CA GLN A 87 -12.74 9.19 -6.00
C GLN A 87 -11.29 9.62 -6.26
N LEU A 88 -10.59 10.12 -5.25
CA LEU A 88 -9.18 10.51 -5.37
C LEU A 88 -8.28 9.30 -5.71
N MET A 89 -8.55 8.14 -5.11
CA MET A 89 -7.82 6.92 -5.44
C MET A 89 -8.12 6.44 -6.87
N GLU A 90 -9.38 6.44 -7.27
CA GLU A 90 -9.81 6.05 -8.62
C GLU A 90 -9.20 6.94 -9.70
N GLN A 91 -9.09 8.25 -9.44
CA GLN A 91 -8.43 9.22 -10.30
C GLN A 91 -6.90 9.15 -10.27
N GLY A 92 -6.30 8.26 -9.48
CA GLY A 92 -4.84 8.14 -9.34
C GLY A 92 -4.17 9.33 -8.65
N LYS A 93 -4.91 10.14 -7.91
CA LYS A 93 -4.40 11.34 -7.22
C LYS A 93 -3.78 11.05 -5.85
N ILE A 94 -3.97 9.83 -5.34
CA ILE A 94 -3.40 9.39 -4.06
C ILE A 94 -2.04 8.74 -4.31
N VAL A 95 -1.02 9.25 -3.62
CA VAL A 95 0.27 8.57 -3.46
C VAL A 95 0.18 7.68 -2.22
N TYR A 96 0.56 6.42 -2.32
CA TYR A 96 0.65 5.54 -1.15
C TYR A 96 2.10 5.33 -0.75
N LYS A 97 2.32 5.17 0.56
CA LYS A 97 3.63 4.84 1.15
C LYS A 97 3.44 3.70 2.13
N ILE A 98 4.27 2.67 2.03
CA ILE A 98 4.27 1.58 3.02
C ILE A 98 5.19 2.00 4.16
N VAL A 99 4.68 1.94 5.39
CA VAL A 99 5.39 2.38 6.60
C VAL A 99 5.87 1.20 7.45
N GLY A 100 5.33 0.01 7.21
CA GLY A 100 5.79 -1.20 7.89
C GLY A 100 5.18 -2.46 7.27
N GLU A 101 5.89 -3.58 7.46
CA GLU A 101 5.49 -4.93 7.10
C GLU A 101 5.46 -5.79 8.37
N PHE A 102 4.45 -6.63 8.53
CA PHE A 102 4.17 -7.40 9.73
C PHE A 102 3.72 -8.81 9.37
N GLU A 103 4.14 -9.80 10.15
CA GLU A 103 3.63 -11.17 10.02
C GLU A 103 2.22 -11.30 10.61
N ASP A 104 1.94 -10.53 11.67
CA ASP A 104 0.67 -10.55 12.38
C ASP A 104 -0.19 -9.31 12.09
N LEU A 105 -1.49 -9.55 11.90
CA LEU A 105 -2.46 -8.49 11.60
C LEU A 105 -2.72 -7.60 12.82
N ASN A 106 -2.69 -8.13 14.03
CA ASN A 106 -2.93 -7.34 15.24
C ASN A 106 -1.77 -6.38 15.50
N GLU A 107 -0.52 -6.79 15.24
CA GLU A 107 0.64 -5.89 15.26
C GLU A 107 0.49 -4.74 14.26
N ALA A 108 0.14 -5.05 13.00
CA ALA A 108 -0.13 -4.03 11.98
C ALA A 108 -1.23 -3.06 12.43
N ARG A 109 -2.32 -3.57 13.03
CA ARG A 109 -3.43 -2.75 13.55
C ARG A 109 -3.02 -1.89 14.74
N LYS A 110 -2.18 -2.39 15.64
CA LYS A 110 -1.61 -1.62 16.76
C LYS A 110 -0.80 -0.43 16.24
N VAL A 111 0.02 -0.64 15.20
CA VAL A 111 0.80 0.43 14.57
C VAL A 111 -0.11 1.42 13.82
N GLU A 112 -1.07 0.93 13.04
CA GLU A 112 -2.09 1.76 12.37
C GLU A 112 -2.80 2.69 13.38
N ALA A 113 -3.30 2.14 14.49
CA ALA A 113 -4.00 2.92 15.51
C ALA A 113 -3.10 4.00 16.15
N LYS A 114 -1.83 3.67 16.43
CA LYS A 114 -0.85 4.64 16.96
C LYS A 114 -0.60 5.79 15.98
N LEU A 115 -0.41 5.48 14.69
CA LEU A 115 -0.21 6.49 13.65
C LEU A 115 -1.45 7.37 13.49
N ILE A 116 -2.64 6.78 13.41
CA ILE A 116 -3.89 7.54 13.27
C ILE A 116 -4.08 8.49 14.46
N LYS A 117 -3.84 8.02 15.70
CA LYS A 117 -3.92 8.88 16.89
C LYS A 117 -2.96 10.06 16.81
N ARG A 118 -1.68 9.79 16.45
CA ARG A 118 -0.66 10.83 16.29
C ARG A 118 -1.04 11.84 15.22
N TYR A 119 -1.43 11.38 14.04
CA TYR A 119 -1.71 12.29 12.92
C TYR A 119 -3.03 13.04 13.08
N HIS A 120 -4.03 12.47 13.76
CA HIS A 120 -5.22 13.23 14.15
C HIS A 120 -4.89 14.42 15.05
N SER A 121 -3.95 14.27 16.00
CA SER A 121 -3.52 15.40 16.84
C SER A 121 -2.80 16.50 16.06
N LEU A 122 -2.36 16.21 14.83
CA LEU A 122 -1.74 17.16 13.90
C LEU A 122 -2.72 17.71 12.86
N GLY A 123 -4.02 17.40 12.99
CA GLY A 123 -5.04 17.81 12.02
C GLY A 123 -5.02 17.03 10.69
N GLN A 124 -4.24 15.95 10.61
CA GLN A 124 -4.12 15.10 9.42
C GLN A 124 -5.11 13.93 9.46
N VAL A 125 -4.99 13.01 8.50
CA VAL A 125 -5.76 11.77 8.35
C VAL A 125 -7.28 11.99 8.30
N LYS A 126 -7.71 13.04 7.60
CA LYS A 126 -9.11 13.47 7.48
C LYS A 126 -10.08 12.38 6.98
N PHE A 127 -9.61 11.36 6.27
CA PHE A 127 -10.44 10.25 5.79
C PHE A 127 -10.51 9.07 6.77
N ASN A 128 -9.64 9.01 7.78
CA ASN A 128 -9.86 8.08 8.88
C ASN A 128 -11.05 8.56 9.69
N LYS A 129 -12.00 7.64 9.97
CA LYS A 129 -13.03 7.93 10.97
C LYS A 129 -12.32 8.20 12.29
N LYS A 130 -12.86 9.10 13.12
CA LYS A 130 -12.40 9.26 14.50
C LYS A 130 -12.36 7.88 15.15
N ILE A 131 -11.15 7.43 15.39
CA ILE A 131 -10.89 6.15 16.02
C ILE A 131 -11.04 6.37 17.52
N ASN A 132 -12.08 5.79 18.11
CA ASN A 132 -12.27 5.73 19.58
C ASN A 132 -11.59 4.49 20.17
N TYR A 133 -10.44 4.03 19.65
CA TYR A 133 -9.71 2.95 20.32
C TYR A 133 -8.99 3.50 21.55
N ARG A 134 -9.27 2.92 22.72
CA ARG A 134 -8.37 3.03 23.87
C ARG A 134 -7.16 2.16 23.56
N ILE A 135 -5.96 2.63 23.93
CA ILE A 135 -4.73 1.82 23.78
C ILE A 135 -4.86 0.47 24.51
N ASP A 136 -5.72 0.42 25.53
CA ASP A 136 -6.05 -0.77 26.30
C ASP A 136 -6.91 -1.81 25.55
N ASP A 137 -7.54 -1.45 24.43
CA ASP A 137 -8.38 -2.37 23.63
C ASP A 137 -7.55 -3.44 22.88
N PHE A 138 -6.21 -3.36 22.97
CA PHE A 138 -5.27 -4.27 22.31
C PHE A 138 -4.31 -4.96 23.29
N LYS A 139 -4.59 -4.89 24.60
CA LYS A 139 -3.96 -5.76 25.59
C LYS A 139 -4.61 -7.15 25.49
N GLU A 140 -3.77 -8.18 25.48
CA GLU A 140 -4.19 -9.59 25.50
C GLU A 140 -5.09 -9.90 26.71
#